data_AF-G8PC81-F1
#
_entry.id   AF-G8PC81-F1
#
_cell.length_a   1.000
_cell.length_b   1.000
_cell.length_c   1.000
_cell.angle_alpha   90.00
_cell.angle_beta   90.00
_cell.angle_gamma   90.00
#
_symmetry.space_group_name_H-M   'P 1'
#
loop_
_entity.id
_entity.type
_entity.pdbx_description
1 polymer ?
#
loop_
_entity_poly.entity_id
_entity_poly.type
_entity_poly.pdbx_seq_one_letter_code
_entity_poly.pdbx_strand_id
1 'polypeptide(L)'
;MTTSYLRKATKADLPAILAIIGEAKEYLKEQGIDQWQAGYPTNDDIEKDIDNKISYVLMVDGKIAATAALWPGQDINYKNMVEGSWRGNPEDQYTSIHRIAMSSKFRGQRLSEKMISGLLTISTETGFNEVRVDTHPENIAMQKVILNNGFEYRGIIDFEDPNESTTTRYAYQLYLD
;
A
#
# COMPACT_ATOMS: atom_id res chain seq x y z
N MET A 1 -27.20 -7.68 2.60
CA MET A 1 -26.14 -6.94 3.32
C MET A 1 -24.82 -7.58 2.95
N THR A 2 -23.90 -6.81 2.38
CA THR A 2 -22.54 -7.29 2.06
C THR A 2 -21.70 -7.25 3.33
N THR A 3 -21.04 -8.35 3.66
CA THR A 3 -20.13 -8.42 4.80
C THR A 3 -18.71 -8.14 4.32
N SER A 4 -18.06 -7.12 4.86
CA SER A 4 -16.66 -6.82 4.54
C SER A 4 -15.83 -6.54 5.79
N TYR A 5 -14.65 -7.13 5.88
CA TYR A 5 -13.75 -6.97 7.02
C TYR A 5 -12.29 -7.20 6.62
N LEU A 6 -11.36 -6.64 7.39
CA LEU A 6 -9.93 -6.88 7.24
C LEU A 6 -9.46 -8.01 8.14
N ARG A 7 -8.47 -8.77 7.68
CA ARG A 7 -7.71 -9.69 8.52
C ARG A 7 -6.28 -9.83 8.00
N LYS A 8 -5.39 -10.35 8.85
CA LYS A 8 -4.07 -10.78 8.42
C LYS A 8 -4.19 -11.88 7.37
N ALA A 9 -3.33 -11.81 6.36
CA ALA A 9 -3.15 -12.86 5.39
C ALA A 9 -2.50 -14.08 6.04
N THR A 10 -2.77 -15.25 5.48
CA THR A 10 -2.17 -16.54 5.83
C THR A 10 -1.56 -17.14 4.57
N LYS A 11 -0.72 -18.17 4.71
CA LYS A 11 -0.13 -18.87 3.54
C LYS A 11 -1.19 -19.43 2.59
N ALA A 12 -2.37 -19.79 3.10
CA ALA A 12 -3.49 -20.27 2.28
C ALA A 12 -4.06 -19.18 1.35
N ASP A 13 -3.84 -17.90 1.67
CA ASP A 13 -4.31 -16.76 0.89
C ASP A 13 -3.34 -16.37 -0.24
N LEU A 14 -2.09 -16.86 -0.19
CA LEU A 14 -1.03 -16.48 -1.13
C LEU A 14 -1.45 -16.62 -2.60
N PRO A 15 -2.08 -17.73 -3.07
CA PRO A 15 -2.50 -17.83 -4.47
C PRO A 15 -3.49 -16.74 -4.89
N ALA A 16 -4.41 -16.36 -4.00
CA ALA A 16 -5.39 -15.31 -4.27
C ALA A 16 -4.74 -13.92 -4.28
N ILE A 17 -3.81 -13.66 -3.36
CA ILE A 17 -3.05 -12.41 -3.30
C ILE A 17 -2.21 -12.24 -4.57
N LEU A 18 -1.50 -13.29 -4.99
CA LEU A 18 -0.69 -13.25 -6.22
C LEU A 18 -1.53 -13.00 -7.47
N ALA A 19 -2.73 -13.59 -7.55
CA ALA A 19 -3.66 -13.30 -8.64
C ALA A 19 -4.07 -11.82 -8.68
N ILE A 20 -4.39 -11.22 -7.52
CA ILE A 20 -4.75 -9.81 -7.40
C ILE A 20 -3.58 -8.89 -7.77
N ILE A 21 -2.37 -9.22 -7.32
CA ILE A 21 -1.16 -8.48 -7.67
C ILE A 21 -0.90 -8.57 -9.18
N GLY A 22 -1.08 -9.75 -9.79
CA GLY A 22 -0.99 -9.93 -11.25
C GLY A 22 -1.97 -9.04 -12.01
N GLU A 23 -3.25 -9.05 -11.62
CA GLU A 23 -4.28 -8.16 -12.21
C GLU A 23 -3.90 -6.67 -12.06
N ALA A 24 -3.31 -6.28 -10.93
CA ALA A 24 -2.88 -4.90 -10.71
C ALA A 24 -1.66 -4.51 -11.57
N LYS A 25 -0.69 -5.42 -11.77
CA LYS A 25 0.46 -5.20 -12.67
C LYS A 25 -0.01 -5.02 -14.11
N GLU A 26 -0.93 -5.85 -14.57
CA GLU A 26 -1.53 -5.73 -15.91
C GLU A 26 -2.27 -4.40 -16.07
N TYR A 27 -3.06 -4.00 -15.07
CA TYR A 27 -3.77 -2.73 -15.10
C TYR A 27 -2.83 -1.52 -15.17
N LEU A 28 -1.73 -1.50 -14.39
CA LEU A 28 -0.73 -0.43 -14.47
C LEU A 28 -0.09 -0.36 -15.86
N LYS A 29 0.25 -1.52 -16.44
CA LYS A 29 0.80 -1.63 -17.78
C LYS A 29 -0.16 -1.07 -18.84
N GLU A 30 -1.45 -1.36 -18.75
CA GLU A 30 -2.49 -0.83 -19.64
C GLU A 30 -2.61 0.70 -19.56
N GLN A 31 -2.28 1.30 -18.41
CA GLN A 31 -2.24 2.75 -18.22
C GLN A 31 -0.89 3.38 -18.64
N GLY A 32 0.06 2.58 -19.12
CA GLY A 32 1.41 3.04 -19.48
C GLY A 32 2.31 3.35 -18.29
N ILE A 33 1.95 2.89 -17.08
CA ILE A 33 2.70 3.13 -15.85
C ILE A 33 3.72 1.99 -15.65
N ASP A 34 4.99 2.33 -15.48
CA ASP A 34 6.10 1.37 -15.35
C ASP A 34 6.27 0.78 -13.93
N GLN A 35 5.49 1.27 -12.95
CA GLN A 35 5.37 0.69 -11.62
C GLN A 35 5.08 -0.82 -11.68
N TRP A 36 5.89 -1.61 -10.95
CA TRP A 36 5.80 -3.08 -10.88
C TRP A 36 6.07 -3.85 -12.18
N GLN A 37 6.53 -3.18 -13.24
CA GLN A 37 6.78 -3.83 -14.53
C GLN A 37 8.13 -4.57 -14.58
N ALA A 38 9.01 -4.34 -13.60
CA ALA A 38 10.32 -4.97 -13.52
C ALA A 38 10.36 -6.30 -12.74
N GLY A 39 9.20 -6.84 -12.37
CA GLY A 39 9.09 -8.13 -11.65
C GLY A 39 8.74 -7.99 -10.17
N TYR A 40 8.97 -6.83 -9.56
CA TYR A 40 8.52 -6.50 -8.21
C TYR A 40 7.00 -6.20 -8.16
N PRO A 41 6.27 -6.47 -7.06
CA PRO A 41 6.65 -7.41 -6.01
C PRO A 41 6.67 -8.85 -6.53
N THR A 42 7.64 -9.63 -6.06
CA THR A 42 7.80 -11.05 -6.38
C THR A 42 6.97 -11.93 -5.45
N ASN A 43 6.85 -13.23 -5.76
CA ASN A 43 6.18 -14.18 -4.88
C ASN A 43 6.83 -14.21 -3.48
N ASP A 44 8.17 -14.19 -3.45
CA ASP A 44 8.95 -14.22 -2.21
C ASP A 44 8.71 -12.96 -1.35
N ASP A 45 8.50 -11.80 -1.99
CA ASP A 45 8.19 -10.56 -1.26
C ASP A 45 6.83 -10.67 -0.55
N ILE A 46 5.83 -11.22 -1.24
CA ILE A 46 4.50 -11.42 -0.67
C ILE A 46 4.53 -12.51 0.42
N GLU A 47 5.27 -13.59 0.22
CA GLU A 47 5.41 -14.64 1.24
C GLU A 47 6.11 -14.10 2.50
N LYS A 48 7.17 -13.28 2.34
CA LYS A 48 7.82 -12.59 3.46
C LYS A 48 6.87 -11.67 4.21
N ASP A 49 6.03 -10.91 3.51
CA ASP A 49 5.03 -10.04 4.16
C ASP A 49 4.03 -10.87 5.00
N ILE A 50 3.63 -12.05 4.53
CA ILE A 50 2.75 -12.98 5.26
C ILE A 50 3.48 -13.54 6.48
N ASP A 51 4.71 -14.02 6.31
CA ASP A 51 5.51 -14.62 7.39
C ASP A 51 5.85 -13.60 8.49
N ASN A 52 6.11 -12.35 8.10
CA ASN A 52 6.31 -11.23 9.01
C ASN A 52 5.01 -10.69 9.63
N LYS A 53 3.84 -11.24 9.26
CA LYS A 53 2.51 -10.84 9.77
C LYS A 53 2.16 -9.37 9.51
N ILE A 54 2.67 -8.83 8.40
CA ILE A 54 2.44 -7.46 7.92
C ILE A 54 1.52 -7.40 6.68
N SER A 55 1.20 -8.55 6.07
CA SER A 55 0.23 -8.65 4.97
C SER A 55 -1.22 -8.74 5.47
N TYR A 56 -2.11 -7.95 4.88
CA TYR A 56 -3.54 -7.91 5.20
C TYR A 56 -4.39 -8.07 3.94
N VAL A 57 -5.53 -8.73 4.09
CA VAL A 57 -6.54 -8.90 3.04
C VAL A 57 -7.88 -8.29 3.45
N LEU A 58 -8.55 -7.66 2.49
CA LEU A 58 -9.95 -7.26 2.60
C LEU A 58 -10.84 -8.39 2.11
N MET A 59 -11.65 -8.91 3.02
CA MET A 59 -12.68 -9.90 2.71
C MET A 59 -13.97 -9.18 2.30
N VAL A 60 -14.64 -9.67 1.26
CA VAL A 60 -15.98 -9.27 0.83
C VAL A 60 -16.79 -10.54 0.53
N ASP A 61 -17.85 -10.78 1.30
CA ASP A 61 -18.73 -11.96 1.17
C ASP A 61 -17.94 -13.28 1.07
N GLY A 62 -16.93 -13.43 1.94
CA GLY A 62 -16.09 -14.63 2.05
C GLY A 62 -14.97 -14.74 1.00
N LYS A 63 -14.81 -13.75 0.12
CA LYS A 63 -13.76 -13.72 -0.91
C LYS A 63 -12.73 -12.63 -0.61
N ILE A 64 -11.47 -12.88 -0.96
CA ILE A 64 -10.43 -11.85 -0.92
C ILE A 64 -10.67 -10.89 -2.08
N ALA A 65 -10.87 -9.62 -1.75
CA ALA A 65 -11.16 -8.56 -2.71
C ALA A 65 -9.99 -7.58 -2.88
N ALA A 66 -9.14 -7.44 -1.86
CA ALA A 66 -7.94 -6.60 -1.91
C ALA A 66 -6.86 -7.10 -0.96
N THR A 67 -5.64 -6.62 -1.17
CA THR A 67 -4.45 -6.90 -0.37
C THR A 67 -3.64 -5.63 -0.18
N ALA A 68 -2.92 -5.53 0.94
CA ALA A 68 -1.87 -4.54 1.16
C ALA A 68 -0.94 -5.03 2.29
N ALA A 69 0.23 -4.43 2.38
CA ALA A 69 1.15 -4.61 3.50
C ALA A 69 1.16 -3.35 4.37
N LEU A 70 1.17 -3.53 5.69
CA LEU A 70 1.32 -2.45 6.68
C LEU A 70 2.61 -2.69 7.46
N TRP A 71 3.63 -1.92 7.14
CA TRP A 71 4.97 -2.07 7.67
C TRP A 71 5.11 -1.21 8.92
N PRO A 72 5.42 -1.79 10.09
CA PRO A 72 5.68 -1.01 11.29
C PRO A 72 7.12 -0.48 11.32
N GLY A 73 7.30 0.74 11.80
CA GLY A 73 8.59 1.38 11.98
C GLY A 73 9.09 2.12 10.73
N GLN A 74 10.33 2.62 10.82
CA GLN A 74 10.92 3.42 9.76
C GLN A 74 11.19 2.61 8.49
N ASP A 75 10.64 3.07 7.38
CA ASP A 75 10.95 2.59 6.04
C ASP A 75 12.25 3.22 5.49
N ILE A 76 13.16 2.37 5.03
CA ILE A 76 14.42 2.80 4.40
C ILE A 76 14.18 3.68 3.17
N ASN A 77 13.14 3.40 2.38
CA ASN A 77 12.81 4.16 1.17
C ASN A 77 12.38 5.59 1.48
N TYR A 78 11.95 5.87 2.71
CA TYR A 78 11.49 7.20 3.13
C TYR A 78 12.61 8.07 3.70
N LYS A 79 13.84 7.55 3.76
CA LYS A 79 15.02 8.29 4.21
C LYS A 79 15.55 9.26 3.15
N ASN A 80 15.38 8.95 1.86
CA ASN A 80 15.86 9.78 0.76
C ASN A 80 14.76 10.68 0.20
N MET A 81 14.40 11.74 0.96
CA MET A 81 13.50 12.79 0.50
C MET A 81 14.26 13.76 -0.41
N VAL A 82 13.93 13.79 -1.70
CA VAL A 82 14.59 14.65 -2.69
C VAL A 82 13.95 16.02 -2.81
N GLU A 83 12.65 16.13 -2.51
CA GLU A 83 11.92 17.40 -2.44
C GLU A 83 10.89 17.34 -1.33
N GLY A 84 10.76 18.40 -0.52
CA GLY A 84 9.78 18.47 0.56
C GLY A 84 10.34 17.97 1.90
N SER A 85 9.44 17.59 2.82
CA SER A 85 9.82 17.12 4.17
C SER A 85 8.67 16.42 4.89
N TRP A 86 9.00 15.44 5.74
CA TRP A 86 8.06 14.87 6.70
C TRP A 86 7.76 15.88 7.82
N ARG A 87 6.54 15.85 8.38
CA ARG A 87 6.20 16.58 9.61
C ARG A 87 6.56 15.73 10.83
N GLY A 88 6.89 16.37 11.96
CA GLY A 88 7.22 15.67 13.20
C GLY A 88 8.73 15.46 13.37
N ASN A 89 9.11 14.58 14.30
CA ASN A 89 10.52 14.27 14.53
C ASN A 89 10.98 13.17 13.58
N PRO A 90 12.21 13.24 13.03
CA PRO A 90 12.75 12.19 12.16
C PRO A 90 12.82 10.79 12.83
N GLU A 91 12.91 10.74 14.15
CA GLU A 91 12.98 9.51 14.94
C GLU A 91 11.60 8.91 15.28
N ASP A 92 10.52 9.63 14.98
CA ASP A 92 9.16 9.16 15.28
C ASP A 92 8.88 7.86 14.51
N GLN A 93 8.21 6.93 15.21
CA GLN A 93 7.82 5.65 14.64
C GLN A 93 6.46 5.81 13.96
N TYR A 94 6.35 5.29 12.74
CA TYR A 94 5.14 5.32 11.94
C TYR A 94 4.85 3.93 11.38
N THR A 95 3.73 3.80 10.69
CA THR A 95 3.49 2.66 9.80
C THR A 95 3.50 3.13 8.34
N SER A 96 3.94 2.27 7.43
CA SER A 96 3.88 2.53 5.99
C SER A 96 2.93 1.54 5.31
N ILE A 97 2.06 2.05 4.43
CA ILE A 97 1.20 1.20 3.61
C ILE A 97 1.90 0.94 2.27
N HIS A 98 2.11 -0.34 1.94
CA HIS A 98 2.68 -0.75 0.66
C HIS A 98 1.79 -1.77 -0.05
N ARG A 99 2.08 -1.99 -1.34
CA ARG A 99 1.49 -3.07 -2.16
C ARG A 99 -0.04 -3.11 -2.16
N ILE A 100 -0.68 -1.94 -2.15
CA ILE A 100 -2.15 -1.86 -2.20
C ILE A 100 -2.61 -2.33 -3.58
N ALA A 101 -3.32 -3.46 -3.64
CA ALA A 101 -3.88 -4.00 -4.86
C ALA A 101 -5.31 -4.51 -4.64
N MET A 102 -6.17 -4.30 -5.64
CA MET A 102 -7.59 -4.62 -5.59
C MET A 102 -7.95 -5.49 -6.78
N SER A 103 -8.74 -6.54 -6.54
CA SER A 103 -9.22 -7.38 -7.63
C SER A 103 -10.15 -6.58 -8.55
N SER A 104 -9.95 -6.76 -9.85
CA SER A 104 -10.78 -6.20 -10.91
C SER A 104 -12.26 -6.56 -10.76
N LYS A 105 -12.56 -7.72 -10.17
CA LYS A 105 -13.92 -8.24 -9.92
C LYS A 105 -14.75 -7.39 -8.96
N PHE A 106 -14.11 -6.49 -8.21
CA PHE A 106 -14.77 -5.64 -7.22
C PHE A 106 -14.60 -4.14 -7.50
N ARG A 107 -14.22 -3.77 -8.73
CA ARG A 107 -14.13 -2.36 -9.16
C ARG A 107 -15.45 -1.61 -8.92
N GLY A 108 -15.35 -0.32 -8.59
CA GLY A 108 -16.50 0.55 -8.37
C GLY A 108 -17.19 0.42 -7.01
N GLN A 109 -16.74 -0.47 -6.11
CA GLN A 109 -17.35 -0.68 -4.79
C GLN A 109 -16.69 0.11 -3.65
N ARG A 110 -15.85 1.11 -3.97
CA ARG A 110 -15.09 1.93 -3.00
C ARG A 110 -14.28 1.09 -2.00
N LEU A 111 -13.74 -0.04 -2.44
CA LEU A 111 -13.00 -0.96 -1.57
C LEU A 111 -11.64 -0.41 -1.12
N SER A 112 -11.04 0.49 -1.89
CA SER A 112 -9.78 1.15 -1.51
C SER A 112 -9.92 1.95 -0.22
N GLU A 113 -11.02 2.68 -0.05
CA GLU A 113 -11.34 3.42 1.19
C GLU A 113 -11.53 2.46 2.37
N LYS A 114 -12.23 1.33 2.18
CA LYS A 114 -12.39 0.31 3.21
C LYS A 114 -11.06 -0.33 3.61
N MET A 115 -10.20 -0.61 2.63
CA MET A 115 -8.87 -1.15 2.87
C MET A 115 -8.04 -0.18 3.70
N ILE A 116 -7.92 1.08 3.24
CA ILE A 116 -7.11 2.09 3.91
C ILE A 116 -7.66 2.36 5.32
N SER A 117 -8.95 2.64 5.46
CA SER A 117 -9.57 2.89 6.78
C SER A 117 -9.34 1.75 7.77
N GLY A 118 -9.43 0.49 7.31
CA GLY A 118 -9.11 -0.67 8.15
C GLY A 118 -7.64 -0.72 8.57
N LEU A 119 -6.71 -0.38 7.66
CA LEU A 119 -5.29 -0.29 7.98
C LEU A 119 -4.97 0.87 8.93
N LEU A 120 -5.62 2.02 8.79
CA LEU A 120 -5.49 3.14 9.74
C LEU A 120 -5.94 2.70 11.14
N THR A 121 -7.07 1.99 11.24
CA THR A 121 -7.53 1.43 12.52
C THR A 121 -6.49 0.49 13.14
N ILE A 122 -5.91 -0.41 12.33
CA ILE A 122 -4.88 -1.34 12.80
C ILE A 122 -3.61 -0.59 13.24
N SER A 123 -3.24 0.48 12.54
CA SER A 123 -2.11 1.34 12.92
C SER A 123 -2.30 1.94 14.32
N THR A 124 -3.47 2.54 14.58
CA THR A 124 -3.83 3.07 15.91
C THR A 124 -3.81 1.99 16.98
N GLU A 125 -4.46 0.84 16.73
CA GLU A 125 -4.52 -0.28 17.69
C GLU A 125 -3.15 -0.91 17.98
N THR A 126 -2.17 -0.71 17.08
CA THR A 126 -0.79 -1.18 17.27
C THR A 126 0.14 -0.10 17.84
N GLY A 127 -0.41 1.05 18.25
CA GLY A 127 0.31 2.11 18.96
C GLY A 127 0.97 3.16 18.07
N PHE A 128 0.66 3.18 16.77
CA PHE A 128 1.18 4.17 15.84
C PHE A 128 0.15 5.28 15.61
N ASN A 129 0.60 6.53 15.72
CA ASN A 129 -0.22 7.72 15.44
C ASN A 129 0.04 8.29 14.04
N GLU A 130 0.99 7.72 13.31
CA GLU A 130 1.42 8.24 12.02
C GLU A 130 1.41 7.12 10.97
N VAL A 131 0.84 7.43 9.81
CA VAL A 131 0.83 6.55 8.64
C VAL A 131 1.42 7.28 7.45
N ARG A 132 2.32 6.61 6.73
CA ARG A 132 2.90 7.08 5.49
C ARG A 132 2.53 6.15 4.34
N VAL A 133 2.49 6.71 3.14
CA VAL A 133 2.21 5.98 1.91
C VAL A 133 2.84 6.73 0.75
N ASP A 134 3.24 6.00 -0.28
CA ASP A 134 3.81 6.55 -1.50
C ASP A 134 3.18 5.92 -2.75
N THR A 135 3.30 6.60 -3.88
CA THR A 135 2.84 6.07 -5.17
C THR A 135 3.60 6.67 -6.34
N HIS A 136 3.56 6.00 -7.49
CA HIS A 136 4.14 6.50 -8.73
C HIS A 136 3.50 7.85 -9.14
N PRO A 137 4.27 8.82 -9.65
CA PRO A 137 3.76 10.12 -10.13
C PRO A 137 2.68 10.02 -11.21
N GLU A 138 2.69 8.95 -12.01
CA GLU A 138 1.68 8.71 -13.05
C GLU A 138 0.49 7.88 -12.56
N ASN A 139 0.55 7.31 -11.35
CA ASN A 139 -0.57 6.57 -10.76
C ASN A 139 -1.59 7.53 -10.12
N ILE A 140 -2.22 8.34 -10.97
CA ILE A 140 -3.20 9.37 -10.60
C ILE A 140 -4.39 8.75 -9.84
N ALA A 141 -4.76 7.51 -10.16
CA ALA A 141 -5.81 6.80 -9.45
C ALA A 141 -5.45 6.59 -7.97
N MET A 142 -4.24 6.09 -7.69
CA MET A 142 -3.78 5.89 -6.31
C MET A 142 -3.57 7.23 -5.59
N GLN A 143 -3.06 8.27 -6.25
CA GLN A 143 -2.95 9.61 -5.66
C GLN A 143 -4.31 10.13 -5.17
N LYS A 144 -5.37 9.96 -5.98
CA LYS A 144 -6.74 10.32 -5.57
C LYS A 144 -7.22 9.49 -4.40
N VAL A 145 -6.95 8.19 -4.39
CA VAL A 145 -7.29 7.32 -3.25
C VAL A 145 -6.59 7.80 -1.97
N ILE A 146 -5.29 8.09 -2.03
CA ILE A 146 -4.50 8.56 -0.89
C ILE A 146 -5.08 9.88 -0.35
N LEU A 147 -5.24 10.88 -1.21
CA LEU A 147 -5.77 12.20 -0.82
C LEU A 147 -7.20 12.12 -0.26
N ASN A 148 -8.07 11.28 -0.85
CA ASN A 148 -9.44 11.10 -0.36
C ASN A 148 -9.52 10.41 1.01
N ASN A 149 -8.45 9.74 1.45
CA ASN A 149 -8.35 9.15 2.79
C ASN A 149 -7.63 10.10 3.78
N GLY A 150 -7.49 11.38 3.44
CA GLY A 150 -7.02 12.42 4.37
C GLY A 150 -5.51 12.62 4.43
N PHE A 151 -4.72 11.86 3.66
CA PHE A 151 -3.28 12.00 3.62
C PHE A 151 -2.86 13.34 3.00
N GLU A 152 -1.81 13.94 3.55
CA GLU A 152 -1.18 15.17 3.07
C GLU A 152 0.04 14.83 2.21
N TYR A 153 0.18 15.48 1.05
CA TYR A 153 1.41 15.39 0.25
C TYR A 153 2.59 16.01 1.01
N ARG A 154 3.70 15.29 1.08
CA ARG A 154 4.91 15.71 1.81
C ARG A 154 6.10 15.98 0.92
N GLY A 155 6.12 15.42 -0.28
CA GLY A 155 7.24 15.59 -1.17
C GLY A 155 7.48 14.42 -2.12
N ILE A 156 8.70 14.38 -2.63
CA ILE A 156 9.19 13.38 -3.55
C ILE A 156 10.29 12.60 -2.84
N ILE A 157 10.19 11.27 -2.88
CA ILE A 157 11.24 10.36 -2.44
C ILE A 157 11.83 9.62 -3.64
N ASP A 158 13.07 9.19 -3.49
CA ASP A 158 13.73 8.30 -4.44
C ASP A 158 13.68 6.87 -3.87
N PHE A 159 12.83 6.04 -4.46
CA PHE A 159 12.59 4.66 -4.03
C PHE A 159 13.70 3.75 -4.55
N GLU A 160 14.48 3.15 -3.66
CA GLU A 160 15.58 2.27 -4.06
C GLU A 160 15.05 0.88 -4.46
N ASP A 161 14.62 0.73 -5.72
CA ASP A 161 14.43 -0.58 -6.35
C ASP A 161 15.43 -0.75 -7.51
N PRO A 162 16.41 -1.67 -7.41
CA PRO A 162 17.38 -1.89 -8.47
C PRO A 162 16.78 -2.39 -9.79
N ASN A 163 15.52 -2.82 -9.78
CA ASN A 163 14.84 -3.34 -10.95
C ASN A 163 13.97 -2.29 -11.65
N GLU A 164 13.49 -1.25 -10.96
CA GLU A 164 12.60 -0.26 -11.58
C GLU A 164 13.36 0.86 -12.31
N SER A 165 12.87 1.22 -13.51
CA SER A 165 13.42 2.32 -14.31
C SER A 165 13.11 3.69 -13.71
N THR A 166 11.98 3.82 -13.01
CA THR A 166 11.53 5.06 -12.39
C THR A 166 11.36 4.87 -10.88
N THR A 167 12.32 5.42 -10.13
CA THR A 167 12.38 5.34 -8.67
C THR A 167 11.62 6.47 -7.98
N THR A 168 11.29 7.55 -8.70
CA THR A 168 10.54 8.68 -8.18
C THR A 168 9.19 8.25 -7.61
N ARG A 169 8.87 8.67 -6.38
CA ARG A 169 7.54 8.50 -5.76
C ARG A 169 7.07 9.78 -5.13
N TYR A 170 5.77 10.00 -5.20
CA TYR A 170 5.10 11.01 -4.40
C TYR A 170 4.77 10.42 -3.04
N ALA A 171 5.24 11.09 -2.00
CA ALA A 171 5.17 10.66 -0.61
C ALA A 171 4.12 11.45 0.17
N TYR A 172 3.35 10.75 0.98
CA TYR A 172 2.23 11.28 1.72
C TYR A 172 2.24 10.81 3.17
N GLN A 173 1.65 11.62 4.07
CA GLN A 173 1.64 11.40 5.51
C GLN A 173 0.26 11.70 6.09
N LEU A 174 -0.15 10.97 7.12
CA LEU A 174 -1.36 11.20 7.89
C LEU A 174 -1.06 10.96 9.38
N TYR A 175 -1.54 11.87 10.24
CA TYR A 175 -1.62 11.66 11.68
C TYR A 175 -3.03 11.20 12.07
N LEU A 176 -3.15 10.29 13.05
CA LEU A 176 -4.39 9.64 13.47
C LEU A 176 -4.89 10.23 14.80
N ASP A 177 -5.43 11.44 14.75
CA ASP A 177 -5.94 12.17 15.92
C ASP A 177 -7.08 11.46 16.69
#